data_AF-A0A8C9X7E5-F1
#
_entry.id   AF-A0A8C9X7E5-F1
#
_cell.length_a   1.000
_cell.length_b   1.000
_cell.length_c   1.000
_cell.angle_alpha   90.00
_cell.angle_beta   90.00
_cell.angle_gamma   90.00
#
_symmetry.space_group_name_H-M   'P 1'
#
loop_
_entity.id
_entity.type
_entity.pdbx_description
1 polymer ?
#
loop_
_entity_poly.entity_id
_entity_poly.type
_entity_poly.pdbx_seq_one_letter_code
_entity_poly.pdbx_strand_id
1 'polypeptide(L)'
;MLVLEGPSSKVTEVRNRLGPFLDSLVQDKVIIDLPGAVRYFESSCGRENILSVARSQKCIIQPQEQHHATRQILASGDTTVARYSLRDGFQVLVCQGDITKQDADALVNAANEDLDHGGGVAAALSKAGGPQVQKESRALVKQTGKIPTGDVVVTTGGNLQCKKLLHAVGPVGGKSGVTVCINSTGVSQAILTAAGSNVQAELAQVGVPADFMCTTGPGLLGCREIIHASFKCDPQMIRKKCKKILKQCESKGFRSAAFPAINTGLYCLPTQWEPMNREVFKKVELHPNSPEYQVVATGFHKTARYNILKIERVQNLYLWHAYSVCRQRIFAKNGPADLGEMSLYHGTSAESCSCIERDRFDRSYAGAHATAYGKGVYFAVNAGYSASNFSPADTSGLKRLYVARVLTGRYTVGNSSMKATPPRGSDPTDCFDSLVNNQQQPTMFVIFHDDQAYPEYLITFS
;
A
#
# COMPACT_ATOMS: atom_id res chain seq x y z
N MET A 1 -43.45 -3.39 -19.25
CA MET A 1 -43.66 -4.86 -19.16
C MET A 1 -44.83 -5.20 -20.07
N LEU A 2 -44.62 -6.03 -21.09
CA LEU A 2 -45.68 -6.50 -21.99
C LEU A 2 -46.04 -7.93 -21.58
N VAL A 3 -47.32 -8.19 -21.30
CA VAL A 3 -47.82 -9.51 -20.90
C VAL A 3 -48.73 -10.03 -22.02
N LEU A 4 -48.48 -11.25 -22.48
CA LEU A 4 -49.29 -11.93 -23.49
C LEU A 4 -50.01 -13.11 -22.82
N GLU A 5 -51.34 -13.11 -22.86
CA GLU A 5 -52.18 -14.17 -22.28
C GLU A 5 -53.14 -14.72 -23.33
N GLY A 6 -53.34 -16.04 -23.33
CA GLY A 6 -54.23 -16.72 -24.27
C GLY A 6 -53.78 -18.15 -24.62
N PRO A 7 -54.45 -18.80 -25.58
CA PRO A 7 -54.07 -20.13 -26.06
C PRO A 7 -52.62 -20.17 -26.55
N SER A 8 -51.88 -21.23 -26.18
CA SER A 8 -50.43 -21.36 -26.44
C SER A 8 -50.04 -21.13 -27.90
N SER A 9 -50.83 -21.63 -28.85
CA SER A 9 -50.61 -21.44 -30.29
C SER A 9 -50.67 -19.97 -30.71
N LYS A 10 -51.60 -19.19 -30.13
CA LYS A 10 -51.79 -17.77 -30.43
C LYS A 10 -50.76 -16.89 -29.74
N VAL A 11 -50.40 -17.20 -28.50
CA VAL A 11 -49.31 -16.51 -27.78
C VAL A 11 -47.99 -16.69 -28.52
N THR A 12 -47.71 -17.90 -29.02
CA THR A 12 -46.50 -18.19 -29.80
C THR A 12 -46.48 -17.45 -31.14
N GLU A 13 -47.61 -17.41 -31.85
CA GLU A 13 -47.77 -16.66 -33.09
C GLU A 13 -47.49 -15.16 -32.88
N VAL A 14 -48.07 -14.56 -31.85
CA VAL A 14 -47.87 -13.15 -31.50
C VAL A 14 -46.43 -12.88 -31.06
N ARG A 15 -45.83 -13.77 -30.27
CA ARG A 15 -44.43 -13.68 -29.85
C ARG A 15 -43.47 -13.69 -31.04
N ASN A 16 -43.69 -14.56 -32.02
CA ASN A 16 -42.84 -14.66 -33.21
C ASN A 16 -42.94 -13.41 -34.09
N ARG A 17 -44.12 -12.77 -34.15
CA ARG A 17 -44.30 -11.50 -34.88
C ARG A 17 -43.73 -10.30 -34.13
N LEU A 18 -43.80 -10.30 -32.80
CA LEU A 18 -43.22 -9.25 -31.97
C LEU A 18 -41.70 -9.35 -31.86
N GLY A 19 -41.12 -10.56 -31.89
CA GLY A 19 -39.69 -10.80 -31.72
C GLY A 19 -38.80 -9.84 -32.52
N PRO A 20 -38.89 -9.81 -33.86
CA PRO A 20 -38.07 -8.93 -34.69
C PRO A 20 -38.23 -7.44 -34.36
N PHE A 21 -39.42 -7.01 -33.95
CA PHE A 21 -39.66 -5.63 -33.53
C PHE A 21 -39.04 -5.34 -32.16
N LEU A 22 -39.20 -6.24 -31.20
CA LEU A 22 -38.61 -6.12 -29.87
C LEU A 22 -37.08 -6.13 -29.93
N ASP A 23 -36.50 -6.95 -30.82
CA ASP A 23 -35.05 -7.00 -31.05
C ASP A 23 -34.50 -5.71 -31.68
N SER A 24 -35.36 -4.93 -32.35
CA SER A 24 -35.00 -3.63 -32.91
C SER A 24 -35.07 -2.47 -31.91
N LEU A 25 -35.66 -2.68 -30.72
CA LEU A 25 -35.75 -1.67 -29.68
C LEU A 25 -34.40 -1.52 -28.98
N VAL A 26 -33.85 -0.31 -29.00
CA VAL A 26 -32.60 0.04 -28.33
C VAL A 26 -32.88 1.08 -27.25
N GLN A 27 -32.32 0.87 -26.06
CA GLN A 27 -32.33 1.85 -24.97
C GLN A 27 -30.90 2.36 -24.75
N ASP A 28 -30.75 3.68 -24.69
CA ASP A 28 -29.48 4.34 -24.34
C ASP A 28 -29.69 5.34 -23.19
N LYS A 29 -28.63 5.61 -22.43
CA LYS A 29 -28.65 6.55 -21.29
C LYS A 29 -27.60 7.64 -21.51
N VAL A 30 -28.07 8.88 -21.60
CA VAL A 30 -27.21 10.06 -21.74
C VAL A 30 -27.10 10.77 -20.40
N ILE A 31 -25.87 10.92 -19.88
CA ILE A 31 -25.60 11.66 -18.65
C ILE A 31 -25.22 13.10 -19.01
N ILE A 32 -25.97 14.07 -18.50
CA ILE A 32 -25.68 15.50 -18.69
C ILE A 32 -25.14 16.09 -17.38
N ASP A 33 -23.83 16.19 -17.29
CA ASP A 33 -23.09 16.72 -16.13
C ASP A 33 -22.60 18.15 -16.41
N LEU A 34 -23.54 19.05 -16.70
CA LEU A 34 -23.28 20.47 -16.93
C LEU A 34 -23.92 21.31 -15.81
N PRO A 35 -23.22 22.33 -15.28
CA PRO A 35 -23.81 23.24 -14.29
C PRO A 35 -25.11 23.87 -14.82
N GLY A 36 -26.19 23.77 -14.03
CA GLY A 36 -27.50 24.32 -14.39
C GLY A 36 -28.34 23.46 -15.36
N ALA A 37 -27.86 22.28 -15.78
CA ALA A 37 -28.58 21.41 -16.72
C ALA A 37 -29.95 20.98 -16.20
N VAL A 38 -30.06 20.60 -14.91
CA VAL A 38 -31.33 20.20 -14.27
C VAL A 38 -32.36 21.33 -14.40
N ARG A 39 -31.98 22.54 -13.96
CA ARG A 39 -32.85 23.73 -14.04
C ARG A 39 -33.24 24.09 -15.47
N TYR A 40 -32.33 23.89 -16.44
CA TYR A 40 -32.62 24.12 -17.85
C TYR A 40 -33.67 23.12 -18.37
N PHE A 41 -33.50 21.82 -18.15
CA PHE A 41 -34.45 20.80 -18.64
C PHE A 41 -35.78 20.77 -17.87
N GLU A 42 -35.83 21.32 -16.67
CA GLU A 42 -37.09 21.58 -15.95
C GLU A 42 -37.86 22.79 -16.49
N SER A 43 -37.18 23.75 -17.13
CA SER A 43 -37.81 24.93 -17.73
C SER A 43 -38.69 24.58 -18.93
N SER A 44 -39.62 25.48 -19.27
CA SER A 44 -40.49 25.34 -20.45
C SER A 44 -39.68 25.14 -21.74
N CYS A 45 -38.65 25.96 -21.96
CA CYS A 45 -37.77 25.88 -23.12
C CYS A 45 -37.01 24.54 -23.18
N GLY A 46 -36.50 24.05 -22.06
CA GLY A 46 -35.80 22.76 -22.00
C GLY A 46 -36.71 21.57 -22.31
N ARG A 47 -37.95 21.57 -21.80
CA ARG A 47 -38.94 20.52 -22.07
C ARG A 47 -39.38 20.51 -23.53
N GLU A 48 -39.61 21.68 -24.13
CA GLU A 48 -39.94 21.79 -25.55
C GLU A 48 -38.80 21.27 -26.44
N ASN A 49 -37.54 21.56 -26.09
CA ASN A 49 -36.39 21.03 -26.81
C ASN A 49 -36.29 19.50 -26.71
N ILE A 50 -36.52 18.90 -25.54
CA ILE A 50 -36.57 17.44 -25.40
C ILE A 50 -37.65 16.84 -26.30
N LEU A 51 -38.85 17.42 -26.29
CA LEU A 51 -39.97 16.94 -27.11
C LEU A 51 -39.70 17.11 -28.61
N SER A 52 -39.07 18.21 -29.01
CA SER A 52 -38.67 18.47 -30.39
C SER A 52 -37.66 17.43 -30.88
N VAL A 53 -36.62 17.15 -30.09
CA VAL A 53 -35.62 16.13 -30.42
C VAL A 53 -36.25 14.74 -30.47
N ALA A 54 -37.05 14.36 -29.48
CA ALA A 54 -37.77 13.09 -29.42
C ALA A 54 -38.63 12.85 -30.67
N ARG A 55 -39.37 13.88 -31.11
CA ARG A 55 -40.18 13.83 -32.34
C ARG A 55 -39.31 13.71 -33.60
N SER A 56 -38.26 14.52 -33.70
CA SER A 56 -37.38 14.54 -34.87
C SER A 56 -36.64 13.20 -35.07
N GLN A 57 -36.21 12.57 -33.97
CA GLN A 57 -35.45 11.33 -33.98
C GLN A 57 -36.34 10.08 -33.79
N LYS A 58 -37.66 10.26 -33.71
CA LYS A 58 -38.64 9.18 -33.51
C LYS A 58 -38.31 8.29 -32.30
N CYS A 59 -37.84 8.89 -31.21
CA CYS A 59 -37.49 8.19 -29.97
C CYS A 59 -38.29 8.73 -28.78
N ILE A 60 -38.27 7.98 -27.68
CA ILE A 60 -38.84 8.42 -26.41
C ILE A 60 -37.67 8.88 -25.53
N ILE A 61 -37.73 10.12 -25.06
CA ILE A 61 -36.76 10.67 -24.10
C ILE A 61 -37.49 10.85 -22.78
N GLN A 62 -37.07 10.11 -21.76
CA GLN A 62 -37.63 10.20 -20.42
C GLN A 62 -36.59 10.82 -19.48
N PRO A 63 -36.83 12.05 -18.96
CA PRO A 63 -35.98 12.63 -17.92
C PRO A 63 -36.06 11.74 -16.68
N GLN A 64 -34.91 11.36 -16.15
CA GLN A 64 -34.82 10.62 -14.90
C GLN A 64 -33.97 11.43 -13.93
N GLU A 65 -34.60 11.97 -12.89
CA GLU A 65 -33.87 12.50 -11.75
C GLU A 65 -33.19 11.33 -11.04
N GLN A 66 -31.88 11.43 -10.85
CA GLN A 66 -31.18 10.55 -9.92
C GLN A 66 -31.56 10.96 -8.50
N HIS A 67 -32.74 10.55 -8.03
CA HIS A 67 -32.96 10.37 -6.60
C HIS A 67 -32.10 9.20 -6.14
N HIS A 68 -30.82 9.45 -5.94
CA HIS A 68 -29.98 8.59 -5.12
C HIS A 68 -30.43 8.79 -3.67
N ALA A 69 -31.48 8.06 -3.28
CA ALA A 69 -31.63 7.62 -1.90
C ALA A 69 -30.40 6.77 -1.56
N THR A 70 -29.32 7.47 -1.23
CA THR A 70 -28.08 6.88 -0.77
C THR A 70 -28.41 6.38 0.63
N ARG A 71 -28.73 5.09 0.78
CA ARG A 71 -28.36 4.44 2.04
C ARG A 71 -26.87 4.72 2.19
N GLN A 72 -26.47 5.45 3.22
CA GLN A 72 -25.07 5.59 3.59
C GLN A 72 -24.56 4.18 3.88
N ILE A 73 -23.98 3.51 2.87
CA ILE A 73 -23.34 2.19 3.00
C ILE A 73 -21.93 2.35 3.62
N LEU A 74 -21.44 3.58 3.71
CA LEU A 74 -20.12 3.87 4.28
C LEU A 74 -20.23 4.05 5.78
N ALA A 75 -19.33 3.40 6.52
CA ALA A 75 -19.25 3.54 7.95
C ALA A 75 -18.95 5.00 8.32
N SER A 76 -19.41 5.43 9.49
CA SER A 76 -19.19 6.79 10.00
C SER A 76 -17.69 7.11 10.05
N GLY A 77 -17.23 8.01 9.18
CA GLY A 77 -15.84 8.46 9.10
C GLY A 77 -15.10 8.10 7.80
N ASP A 78 -15.68 7.26 6.94
CA ASP A 78 -15.05 6.93 5.65
C ASP A 78 -15.28 8.04 4.62
N THR A 79 -14.24 8.31 3.84
CA THR A 79 -14.31 9.30 2.76
C THR A 79 -14.40 8.59 1.41
N THR A 80 -15.48 8.84 0.66
CA THR A 80 -15.54 8.42 -0.76
C THR A 80 -14.53 9.25 -1.55
N VAL A 81 -13.46 8.63 -2.03
CA VAL A 81 -12.43 9.24 -2.87
C VAL A 81 -12.88 9.27 -4.33
N ALA A 82 -13.57 8.22 -4.80
CA ALA A 82 -14.11 8.17 -6.15
C ALA A 82 -15.41 7.36 -6.21
N ARG A 83 -16.28 7.74 -7.15
CA ARG A 83 -17.49 7.00 -7.51
C ARG A 83 -17.54 6.83 -9.02
N TYR A 84 -17.87 5.63 -9.46
CA TYR A 84 -18.07 5.30 -10.85
C TYR A 84 -19.33 4.45 -11.00
N SER A 85 -20.22 4.82 -11.92
CA SER A 85 -21.43 4.06 -12.22
C SER A 85 -21.22 3.29 -13.51
N LEU A 86 -21.34 1.97 -13.44
CA LEU A 86 -21.31 1.06 -14.58
C LEU A 86 -22.66 1.11 -15.31
N ARG A 87 -22.66 0.75 -16.59
CA ARG A 87 -23.86 0.77 -17.47
C ARG A 87 -25.01 -0.08 -16.94
N ASP A 88 -24.68 -1.17 -16.26
CA ASP A 88 -25.64 -2.14 -15.72
C ASP A 88 -26.21 -1.71 -14.35
N GLY A 89 -25.92 -0.49 -13.89
CA GLY A 89 -26.43 0.06 -12.63
C GLY A 89 -25.57 -0.22 -11.40
N PHE A 90 -24.53 -1.04 -11.53
CA PHE A 90 -23.55 -1.24 -10.46
C PHE A 90 -22.72 0.02 -10.21
N GLN A 91 -22.39 0.27 -8.94
CA GLN A 91 -21.50 1.37 -8.57
C GLN A 91 -20.19 0.83 -8.01
N VAL A 92 -19.09 1.37 -8.50
CA VAL A 92 -17.76 1.16 -7.95
C VAL A 92 -17.39 2.38 -7.13
N LEU A 93 -17.11 2.16 -5.85
CA LEU A 93 -16.68 3.20 -4.91
C LEU A 93 -15.21 2.94 -4.55
N VAL A 94 -14.40 4.00 -4.56
CA VAL A 94 -13.07 4.00 -3.95
C VAL A 94 -13.18 4.80 -2.69
N CYS A 95 -12.88 4.17 -1.55
CA CYS A 95 -13.03 4.76 -0.23
C CYS A 95 -11.70 4.76 0.50
N GLN A 96 -11.45 5.81 1.28
CA GLN A 96 -10.39 5.84 2.29
C GLN A 96 -11.05 5.58 3.64
N GLY A 97 -10.60 4.55 4.34
CA GLY A 97 -11.23 4.09 5.57
C GLY A 97 -10.59 2.82 6.16
N ASP A 98 -11.20 2.32 7.23
CA ASP A 98 -10.84 1.04 7.85
C ASP A 98 -11.77 -0.06 7.33
N ILE A 99 -11.20 -1.01 6.58
CA ILE A 99 -11.97 -2.10 5.97
C ILE A 99 -12.67 -3.00 7.01
N THR A 100 -12.16 -3.07 8.24
CA THR A 100 -12.74 -3.89 9.31
C THR A 100 -14.05 -3.34 9.85
N LYS A 101 -14.36 -2.07 9.56
CA LYS A 101 -15.56 -1.37 10.03
C LYS A 101 -16.65 -1.24 8.96
N GLN A 102 -16.41 -1.76 7.76
CA GLN A 102 -17.34 -1.62 6.64
C GLN A 102 -18.60 -2.44 6.84
N ASP A 103 -19.76 -1.81 6.63
CA ASP A 103 -21.05 -2.50 6.52
C ASP A 103 -21.21 -2.99 5.07
N ALA A 104 -21.00 -4.28 4.87
CA ALA A 104 -21.06 -4.92 3.56
C ALA A 104 -21.57 -6.35 3.70
N ASP A 105 -22.30 -6.87 2.70
CA ASP A 105 -22.69 -8.29 2.72
C ASP A 105 -21.46 -9.23 2.70
N ALA A 106 -20.39 -8.79 2.04
CA ALA A 106 -19.16 -9.55 1.88
C ALA A 106 -17.94 -8.64 1.87
N LEU A 107 -16.87 -9.09 2.53
CA LEU A 107 -15.52 -8.50 2.42
C LEU A 107 -14.60 -9.48 1.71
N VAL A 108 -13.61 -8.95 0.99
CA VAL A 108 -12.60 -9.75 0.29
C VAL A 108 -11.25 -9.58 0.99
N ASN A 109 -10.65 -10.69 1.40
CA ASN A 109 -9.33 -10.78 1.98
C ASN A 109 -8.34 -11.33 0.95
N ALA A 110 -7.16 -10.71 0.81
CA ALA A 110 -6.05 -11.31 0.08
C ALA A 110 -5.35 -12.35 0.98
N ALA A 111 -5.42 -13.62 0.59
CA ALA A 111 -4.91 -14.73 1.38
C ALA A 111 -3.70 -15.42 0.74
N ASN A 112 -2.92 -16.12 1.57
CA ASN A 112 -1.92 -17.08 1.10
C ASN A 112 -2.56 -18.48 0.93
N GLU A 113 -1.83 -19.40 0.31
CA GLU A 113 -2.30 -20.77 0.03
C GLU A 113 -2.60 -21.59 1.30
N ASP A 114 -2.01 -21.21 2.43
CA ASP A 114 -2.20 -21.85 3.74
C ASP A 114 -3.35 -21.21 4.55
N LEU A 115 -4.01 -20.19 4.01
CA LEU A 115 -5.01 -19.34 4.69
C LEU A 115 -4.58 -18.90 6.10
N ASP A 116 -3.29 -18.66 6.30
CA ASP A 116 -2.77 -18.17 7.57
C ASP A 116 -2.71 -16.66 7.59
N HIS A 117 -3.70 -16.04 8.23
CA HIS A 117 -3.93 -14.59 8.18
C HIS A 117 -3.03 -13.84 9.17
N GLY A 118 -1.71 -13.96 8.98
CA GLY A 118 -0.69 -13.46 9.93
C GLY A 118 -0.19 -12.04 9.70
N GLY A 119 -0.51 -11.40 8.56
CA GLY A 119 0.01 -10.06 8.24
C GLY A 119 -0.96 -9.13 7.49
N GLY A 120 -0.66 -7.83 7.52
CA GLY A 120 -1.33 -6.79 6.74
C GLY A 120 -2.84 -6.72 6.97
N VAL A 121 -3.58 -6.48 5.88
CA VAL A 121 -5.06 -6.43 5.88
C VAL A 121 -5.67 -7.77 6.29
N ALA A 122 -5.05 -8.90 5.93
CA ALA A 122 -5.51 -10.23 6.32
C ALA A 122 -5.51 -10.42 7.84
N ALA A 123 -4.42 -10.00 8.52
CA ALA A 123 -4.37 -10.02 9.99
C ALA A 123 -5.40 -9.08 10.62
N ALA A 124 -5.61 -7.89 10.04
CA ALA A 124 -6.60 -6.95 10.54
C ALA A 124 -8.03 -7.53 10.45
N LEU A 125 -8.39 -8.13 9.32
CA LEU A 125 -9.67 -8.79 9.11
C LEU A 125 -9.84 -10.01 10.02
N SER A 126 -8.81 -10.86 10.15
CA SER A 126 -8.85 -12.04 11.03
C SER A 126 -8.98 -11.65 12.52
N LYS A 127 -8.25 -10.62 12.96
CA LYS A 127 -8.34 -10.09 14.32
C LYS A 127 -9.72 -9.48 14.61
N ALA A 128 -10.23 -8.67 13.68
CA ALA A 128 -11.53 -8.01 13.84
C ALA A 128 -12.70 -9.02 13.74
N GLY A 129 -12.61 -10.01 12.85
CA GLY A 129 -13.56 -11.12 12.75
C GLY A 129 -13.47 -12.12 13.90
N GLY A 130 -12.42 -12.05 14.73
CA GLY A 130 -12.24 -12.92 15.87
C GLY A 130 -11.72 -14.32 15.51
N PRO A 131 -11.50 -15.18 16.53
CA PRO A 131 -10.81 -16.46 16.36
C PRO A 131 -11.54 -17.44 15.42
N GLN A 132 -12.84 -17.23 15.18
CA GLN A 132 -13.64 -18.07 14.29
C GLN A 132 -13.12 -18.05 12.84
N VAL A 133 -12.73 -16.88 12.32
CA VAL A 133 -12.24 -16.73 10.93
C VAL A 133 -11.01 -17.62 10.68
N GLN A 134 -10.03 -17.59 11.58
CA GLN A 134 -8.83 -18.41 11.46
C GLN A 134 -9.13 -19.91 11.69
N LYS A 135 -10.07 -20.24 12.60
CA LYS A 135 -10.49 -21.63 12.82
C LYS A 135 -11.15 -22.23 11.58
N GLU A 136 -12.08 -21.52 10.94
CA GLU A 136 -12.73 -21.95 9.70
C GLU A 136 -11.70 -22.08 8.57
N SER A 137 -10.78 -21.11 8.44
CA SER A 137 -9.70 -21.17 7.46
C SER A 137 -8.81 -22.40 7.63
N ARG A 138 -8.38 -22.70 8.87
CA ARG A 138 -7.57 -23.90 9.18
C ARG A 138 -8.34 -25.19 8.95
N ALA A 139 -9.65 -25.22 9.24
CA ALA A 139 -10.49 -26.38 8.97
C ALA A 139 -10.62 -26.65 7.47
N LEU A 140 -10.79 -25.60 6.65
CA LEU A 140 -10.80 -25.71 5.19
C LEU A 140 -9.48 -26.27 4.68
N VAL A 141 -8.33 -25.70 5.05
CA VAL A 141 -7.02 -26.19 4.60
C VAL A 141 -6.76 -27.63 5.07
N LYS A 142 -7.22 -28.01 6.26
CA LYS A 142 -7.14 -29.40 6.74
C LYS A 142 -7.97 -30.36 5.88
N GLN A 143 -9.09 -29.90 5.34
CA GLN A 143 -10.00 -30.70 4.52
C GLN A 143 -9.57 -30.77 3.05
N THR A 144 -9.16 -29.64 2.47
CA THR A 144 -8.91 -29.49 1.03
C THR A 144 -7.43 -29.44 0.65
N GLY A 145 -6.53 -29.34 1.65
CA GLY A 145 -5.12 -29.00 1.41
C GLY A 145 -4.93 -27.50 1.13
N LYS A 146 -3.74 -27.14 0.66
CA LYS A 146 -3.40 -25.77 0.27
C LYS A 146 -4.35 -25.29 -0.83
N ILE A 147 -4.80 -24.04 -0.72
CA ILE A 147 -5.67 -23.42 -1.71
C ILE A 147 -4.82 -22.89 -2.87
N PRO A 148 -5.07 -23.31 -4.13
CA PRO A 148 -4.30 -22.86 -5.27
C PRO A 148 -4.36 -21.34 -5.49
N THR A 149 -3.27 -20.77 -5.99
CA THR A 149 -3.28 -19.41 -6.53
C THR A 149 -4.36 -19.25 -7.62
N GLY A 150 -5.18 -18.21 -7.51
CA GLY A 150 -6.30 -17.93 -8.40
C GLY A 150 -7.67 -18.37 -7.86
N ASP A 151 -7.69 -19.22 -6.83
CA ASP A 151 -8.92 -19.67 -6.20
C ASP A 151 -9.39 -18.74 -5.07
N VAL A 152 -10.68 -18.89 -4.73
CA VAL A 152 -11.33 -18.16 -3.64
C VAL A 152 -12.05 -19.15 -2.74
N VAL A 153 -11.83 -19.03 -1.43
CA VAL A 153 -12.59 -19.78 -0.42
C VAL A 153 -13.34 -18.83 0.51
N VAL A 154 -14.42 -19.31 1.12
CA VAL A 154 -15.35 -18.46 1.87
C VAL A 154 -15.44 -18.91 3.32
N THR A 155 -15.30 -17.96 4.24
CA THR A 155 -15.60 -18.13 5.68
C THR A 155 -16.73 -17.20 6.10
N THR A 156 -17.21 -17.35 7.33
CA THR A 156 -18.06 -16.35 7.97
C THR A 156 -17.27 -15.06 8.23
N GLY A 157 -17.95 -13.91 8.36
CA GLY A 157 -17.29 -12.68 8.81
C GLY A 157 -16.87 -12.71 10.29
N GLY A 158 -17.30 -13.73 11.05
CA GLY A 158 -17.15 -13.77 12.50
C GLY A 158 -17.78 -12.55 13.16
N ASN A 159 -16.97 -11.75 13.86
CA ASN A 159 -17.39 -10.51 14.51
C ASN A 159 -17.39 -9.28 13.58
N LEU A 160 -17.01 -9.42 12.30
CA LEU A 160 -17.13 -8.33 11.32
C LEU A 160 -18.61 -8.04 11.04
N GLN A 161 -18.90 -6.83 10.57
CA GLN A 161 -20.26 -6.47 10.13
C GLN A 161 -20.69 -7.22 8.86
N CYS A 162 -19.75 -7.86 8.16
CA CYS A 162 -20.06 -8.62 6.97
C CYS A 162 -20.51 -10.05 7.24
N LYS A 163 -21.39 -10.56 6.37
CA LYS A 163 -21.90 -11.93 6.49
C LYS A 163 -20.86 -12.95 6.06
N LYS A 164 -20.07 -12.61 5.04
CA LYS A 164 -19.07 -13.49 4.43
C LYS A 164 -17.72 -12.80 4.28
N LEU A 165 -16.66 -13.58 4.42
CA LEU A 165 -15.30 -13.17 4.10
C LEU A 165 -14.78 -14.08 2.98
N LEU A 166 -14.49 -13.50 1.82
CA LEU A 166 -13.94 -14.21 0.67
C LEU A 166 -12.42 -14.10 0.69
N HIS A 167 -11.73 -15.23 0.85
CA HIS A 167 -10.29 -15.32 0.85
C HIS A 167 -9.81 -15.63 -0.57
N ALA A 168 -9.38 -14.60 -1.28
CA ALA A 168 -8.82 -14.72 -2.61
C ALA A 168 -7.32 -14.98 -2.53
N VAL A 169 -6.87 -16.13 -3.04
CA VAL A 169 -5.46 -16.51 -3.01
C VAL A 169 -4.75 -15.91 -4.22
N GLY A 170 -3.91 -14.92 -3.95
CA GLY A 170 -3.11 -14.24 -4.96
C GLY A 170 -1.76 -14.92 -5.19
N PRO A 171 -1.12 -14.69 -6.36
CA PRO A 171 0.21 -15.23 -6.63
C PRO A 171 1.25 -14.73 -5.62
N VAL A 172 2.21 -15.59 -5.28
CA VAL A 172 3.34 -15.26 -4.38
C VAL A 172 4.50 -14.71 -5.21
N GLY A 173 4.90 -13.46 -4.99
CA GLY A 173 5.97 -12.81 -5.77
C GLY A 173 7.38 -13.34 -5.45
N GLY A 174 8.14 -13.76 -6.47
CA GLY A 174 9.58 -14.06 -6.29
C GLY A 174 10.37 -14.61 -7.49
N LYS A 175 10.99 -13.73 -8.30
CA LYS A 175 12.40 -13.72 -8.80
C LYS A 175 12.58 -12.75 -9.99
N SER A 176 13.74 -12.09 -9.98
CA SER A 176 14.56 -11.55 -11.09
C SER A 176 14.03 -10.49 -12.07
N GLY A 177 14.66 -9.30 -12.01
CA GLY A 177 15.48 -8.75 -13.10
C GLY A 177 14.81 -8.25 -14.37
N VAL A 178 14.13 -7.10 -14.34
CA VAL A 178 14.05 -6.19 -15.50
C VAL A 178 13.98 -4.75 -15.01
N THR A 179 14.88 -3.91 -15.53
CA THR A 179 14.88 -2.46 -15.40
C THR A 179 13.94 -1.85 -16.44
N VAL A 180 12.76 -1.42 -16.01
CA VAL A 180 12.05 -0.21 -16.50
C VAL A 180 11.27 0.31 -15.29
N CYS A 181 11.23 1.63 -15.09
CA CYS A 181 10.67 2.31 -13.91
C CYS A 181 9.15 2.11 -13.70
N ILE A 182 8.76 0.89 -13.35
CA ILE A 182 7.55 0.52 -12.64
C ILE A 182 8.10 -0.39 -11.53
N ASN A 183 8.17 0.10 -10.29
CA ASN A 183 8.77 -0.65 -9.18
C ASN A 183 7.94 -1.91 -8.90
N SER A 184 8.28 -3.00 -9.57
CA SER A 184 7.57 -4.27 -9.50
C SER A 184 7.98 -5.03 -8.24
N THR A 185 7.38 -4.65 -7.12
CA THR A 185 7.41 -5.39 -5.86
C THR A 185 5.97 -5.77 -5.46
N GLY A 186 5.83 -6.72 -4.54
CA GLY A 186 4.52 -7.16 -4.04
C GLY A 186 3.57 -7.70 -5.12
N VAL A 187 2.30 -7.31 -5.06
CA VAL A 187 1.22 -7.83 -5.93
C VAL A 187 1.50 -7.57 -7.42
N SER A 188 2.08 -6.42 -7.77
CA SER A 188 2.40 -6.09 -9.17
C SER A 188 3.42 -7.06 -9.76
N GLN A 189 4.46 -7.41 -9.00
CA GLN A 189 5.45 -8.40 -9.44
C GLN A 189 4.83 -9.78 -9.58
N ALA A 190 3.99 -10.17 -8.63
CA ALA A 190 3.36 -11.48 -8.65
C ALA A 190 2.44 -11.66 -9.87
N ILE A 191 1.68 -10.62 -10.24
CA ILE A 191 0.89 -10.59 -11.48
C ILE A 191 1.78 -10.69 -12.71
N LEU A 192 2.88 -9.91 -12.78
CA LEU A 192 3.82 -9.96 -13.91
C LEU A 192 4.52 -11.32 -14.04
N THR A 193 4.89 -11.95 -12.93
CA THR A 193 5.46 -13.30 -12.92
C THR A 193 4.44 -14.32 -13.41
N ALA A 194 3.19 -14.25 -12.92
CA ALA A 194 2.11 -15.14 -13.35
C ALA A 194 1.73 -14.93 -14.83
N ALA A 195 1.84 -13.71 -15.35
CA ALA A 195 1.58 -13.40 -16.75
C ALA A 195 2.65 -13.93 -17.71
N GLY A 196 3.86 -14.23 -17.23
CA GLY A 196 4.95 -14.79 -18.01
C GLY A 196 5.85 -13.74 -18.68
N SER A 197 6.99 -14.21 -19.19
CA SER A 197 8.06 -13.37 -19.75
C SER A 197 7.64 -12.53 -20.96
N ASN A 198 6.66 -12.99 -21.74
CA ASN A 198 6.16 -12.25 -22.90
C ASN A 198 5.56 -10.89 -22.52
N VAL A 199 4.81 -10.83 -21.41
CA VAL A 199 4.23 -9.56 -20.92
C VAL A 199 5.32 -8.62 -20.43
N GLN A 200 6.38 -9.14 -19.80
CA GLN A 200 7.51 -8.33 -19.36
C GLN A 200 8.29 -7.74 -20.54
N ALA A 201 8.49 -8.53 -21.60
CA ALA A 201 9.13 -8.08 -22.83
C ALA A 201 8.29 -7.01 -23.55
N GLU A 202 6.97 -7.21 -23.64
CA GLU A 202 6.04 -6.23 -24.21
C GLU A 202 6.08 -4.92 -23.42
N LEU A 203 6.04 -5.00 -22.09
CA LEU A 203 6.11 -3.83 -21.21
C LEU A 203 7.43 -3.05 -21.37
N ALA A 204 8.55 -3.75 -21.57
CA ALA A 204 9.86 -3.13 -21.81
C ALA A 204 9.91 -2.37 -23.15
N GLN A 205 9.13 -2.79 -24.15
CA GLN A 205 9.07 -2.13 -25.46
C GLN A 205 8.14 -0.93 -25.51
N VAL A 206 7.10 -0.88 -24.67
CA VAL A 206 6.09 0.20 -24.67
C VAL A 206 6.66 1.55 -24.17
N GLY A 207 7.82 1.55 -23.49
CA GLY A 207 8.41 2.75 -22.91
C GLY A 207 7.59 3.29 -21.73
N VAL A 208 7.94 4.46 -21.19
CA VAL A 208 7.19 5.13 -20.10
C VAL A 208 6.24 6.17 -20.72
N PRO A 209 4.92 5.92 -20.77
CA PRO A 209 3.97 6.88 -21.31
C PRO A 209 3.88 8.12 -20.40
N ALA A 210 3.58 9.30 -20.97
CA ALA A 210 3.50 10.56 -20.24
C ALA A 210 2.47 10.55 -19.09
N ASP A 211 1.45 9.70 -19.17
CA ASP A 211 0.42 9.52 -18.15
C ASP A 211 0.68 8.31 -17.22
N PHE A 212 1.81 7.61 -17.40
CA PHE A 212 2.20 6.39 -16.70
C PHE A 212 1.09 5.33 -16.68
N MET A 213 0.42 5.15 -17.82
CA MET A 213 -0.53 4.06 -18.07
C MET A 213 -0.24 3.39 -19.41
N CYS A 214 -0.10 2.08 -19.42
CA CYS A 214 0.02 1.28 -20.65
C CYS A 214 -0.83 0.02 -20.58
N THR A 215 -0.95 -0.66 -21.71
CA THR A 215 -1.71 -1.91 -21.83
C THR A 215 -0.82 -2.94 -22.50
N THR A 216 -0.87 -4.18 -22.01
CA THR A 216 -0.22 -5.33 -22.64
C THR A 216 -1.25 -6.43 -22.90
N GLY A 217 -0.85 -7.44 -23.68
CA GLY A 217 -1.57 -8.70 -23.74
C GLY A 217 -1.69 -9.39 -22.38
N PRO A 218 -2.53 -10.44 -22.27
CA PRO A 218 -2.79 -11.12 -21.01
C PRO A 218 -1.70 -12.11 -20.59
N GLY A 219 -0.81 -12.47 -21.53
CA GLY A 219 0.19 -13.51 -21.30
C GLY A 219 -0.48 -14.83 -20.91
N LEU A 220 -0.04 -15.41 -19.79
CA LEU A 220 -0.60 -16.64 -19.22
C LEU A 220 -1.79 -16.40 -18.28
N LEU A 221 -2.24 -15.15 -18.09
CA LEU A 221 -3.39 -14.87 -17.23
C LEU A 221 -4.72 -15.12 -17.97
N GLY A 222 -5.75 -15.56 -17.25
CA GLY A 222 -7.12 -15.76 -17.76
C GLY A 222 -7.89 -14.46 -18.05
N CYS A 223 -7.21 -13.35 -18.33
CA CYS A 223 -7.83 -12.05 -18.65
C CYS A 223 -7.70 -11.73 -20.15
N ARG A 224 -8.36 -10.66 -20.61
CA ARG A 224 -8.23 -10.20 -22.02
C ARG A 224 -7.02 -9.31 -22.24
N GLU A 225 -6.73 -8.44 -21.27
CA GLU A 225 -5.65 -7.46 -21.31
C GLU A 225 -5.20 -7.12 -19.89
N ILE A 226 -3.95 -6.67 -19.76
CA ILE A 226 -3.42 -6.14 -18.50
C ILE A 226 -3.19 -4.64 -18.68
N ILE A 227 -3.83 -3.83 -17.83
CA ILE A 227 -3.63 -2.38 -17.80
C ILE A 227 -2.65 -2.06 -16.67
N HIS A 228 -1.44 -1.64 -17.04
CA HIS A 228 -0.40 -1.24 -16.10
C HIS A 228 -0.57 0.24 -15.81
N ALA A 229 -0.68 0.59 -14.53
CA ALA A 229 -0.85 1.98 -14.11
C ALA A 229 0.00 2.25 -12.87
N SER A 230 0.82 3.31 -12.92
CA SER A 230 1.51 3.80 -11.73
C SER A 230 0.62 4.76 -10.97
N PHE A 231 0.30 4.41 -9.73
CA PHE A 231 -0.41 5.29 -8.82
C PHE A 231 0.64 5.97 -7.93
N LYS A 232 0.87 7.28 -8.13
CA LYS A 232 1.50 8.08 -7.06
C LYS A 232 0.54 8.02 -5.87
N CYS A 233 1.02 7.93 -4.62
CA CYS A 233 0.20 7.85 -3.40
C CYS A 233 -0.59 9.16 -3.14
N ASP A 234 -1.38 9.58 -4.12
CA ASP A 234 -2.18 10.79 -4.21
C ASP A 234 -3.61 10.35 -4.56
N PRO A 235 -4.58 10.56 -3.66
CA PRO A 235 -5.99 10.23 -3.88
C PRO A 235 -6.58 10.81 -5.17
N GLN A 236 -6.17 12.03 -5.59
CA GLN A 236 -6.68 12.66 -6.80
C GLN A 236 -6.16 11.96 -8.06
N MET A 237 -4.88 11.60 -8.07
CA MET A 237 -4.27 10.83 -9.15
C MET A 237 -4.88 9.43 -9.25
N ILE A 238 -5.10 8.76 -8.11
CA ILE A 238 -5.78 7.46 -8.06
C ILE A 238 -7.17 7.55 -8.67
N ARG A 239 -7.98 8.54 -8.25
CA ARG A 239 -9.31 8.80 -8.82
C ARG A 239 -9.25 8.99 -10.33
N LYS A 240 -8.37 9.86 -10.82
CA LYS A 240 -8.25 10.18 -12.26
C LYS A 240 -7.88 8.93 -13.06
N LYS A 241 -6.93 8.13 -12.58
CA LYS A 241 -6.46 6.91 -13.26
C LYS A 241 -7.49 5.79 -13.22
N CYS A 242 -8.09 5.48 -12.07
CA CYS A 242 -9.15 4.47 -11.98
C CYS A 242 -10.33 4.81 -12.91
N LYS A 243 -10.76 6.10 -12.95
CA LYS A 243 -11.80 6.54 -13.88
C LYS A 243 -11.40 6.34 -15.34
N LYS A 244 -10.14 6.59 -15.69
CA LYS A 244 -9.62 6.36 -17.05
C LYS A 244 -9.58 4.86 -17.41
N ILE A 245 -9.14 4.01 -16.49
CA ILE A 245 -9.12 2.54 -16.66
C ILE A 245 -10.54 2.02 -16.92
N LEU A 246 -11.51 2.40 -16.08
CA LEU A 246 -12.90 1.94 -16.23
C LEU A 246 -13.51 2.40 -17.56
N LYS A 247 -13.28 3.67 -17.96
CA LYS A 247 -13.70 4.16 -19.29
C LYS A 247 -13.07 3.37 -20.44
N GLN A 248 -11.79 3.00 -20.32
CA GLN A 248 -11.11 2.18 -21.31
C GLN A 248 -11.74 0.78 -21.39
N CYS A 249 -12.00 0.13 -20.25
CA CYS A 249 -12.69 -1.16 -20.20
C CYS A 249 -14.06 -1.10 -20.88
N GLU A 250 -14.86 -0.05 -20.60
CA GLU A 250 -16.15 0.14 -21.25
C GLU A 250 -16.03 0.34 -22.76
N SER A 251 -15.09 1.19 -23.21
CA SER A 251 -14.90 1.45 -24.64
C SER A 251 -14.50 0.19 -25.42
N LYS A 252 -13.80 -0.75 -24.75
CA LYS A 252 -13.42 -2.05 -25.31
C LYS A 252 -14.48 -3.14 -25.13
N GLY A 253 -15.65 -2.81 -24.55
CA GLY A 253 -16.73 -3.77 -24.31
C GLY A 253 -16.38 -4.85 -23.27
N PHE A 254 -15.45 -4.58 -22.36
CA PHE A 254 -15.13 -5.51 -21.27
C PHE A 254 -16.26 -5.50 -20.24
N ARG A 255 -16.71 -6.70 -19.84
CA ARG A 255 -17.80 -6.90 -18.88
C ARG A 255 -17.33 -6.96 -17.43
N SER A 256 -16.04 -7.11 -17.22
CA SER A 256 -15.43 -7.17 -15.90
C SER A 256 -14.03 -6.56 -15.93
N ALA A 257 -13.61 -6.02 -14.80
CA ALA A 257 -12.26 -5.54 -14.55
C ALA A 257 -11.87 -5.91 -13.12
N ALA A 258 -10.68 -6.47 -12.94
CA ALA A 258 -10.12 -6.76 -11.63
C ALA A 258 -9.09 -5.69 -11.27
N PHE A 259 -9.26 -5.02 -10.14
CA PHE A 259 -8.25 -4.13 -9.59
C PHE A 259 -7.49 -4.89 -8.50
N PRO A 260 -6.16 -5.09 -8.61
CA PRO A 260 -5.40 -5.51 -7.46
C PRO A 260 -5.48 -4.42 -6.39
N ALA A 261 -5.14 -4.77 -5.15
CA ALA A 261 -5.08 -3.78 -4.09
C ALA A 261 -4.04 -2.69 -4.45
N ILE A 262 -4.53 -1.49 -4.77
CA ILE A 262 -3.73 -0.39 -5.30
C ILE A 262 -2.81 0.12 -4.18
N ASN A 263 -1.54 0.39 -4.50
CA ASN A 263 -0.50 0.79 -3.54
C ASN A 263 -0.21 -0.24 -2.43
N THR A 264 -0.56 -1.51 -2.64
CA THR A 264 -0.10 -2.62 -1.76
C THR A 264 1.22 -3.22 -2.20
N GLY A 265 1.74 -2.83 -3.37
CA GLY A 265 3.11 -3.08 -3.77
C GLY A 265 4.04 -2.43 -2.76
N LEU A 266 4.77 -3.27 -2.02
CA LEU A 266 5.69 -2.90 -0.96
C LEU A 266 6.57 -1.72 -1.35
N TYR A 267 6.77 -0.81 -0.40
CA TYR A 267 7.66 0.34 -0.46
C TYR A 267 8.87 0.08 -1.35
N CYS A 268 9.13 0.99 -2.27
CA CYS A 268 10.29 0.92 -3.15
C CYS A 268 11.53 0.60 -2.31
N LEU A 269 12.15 -0.55 -2.59
CA LEU A 269 13.44 -0.86 -1.99
C LEU A 269 14.44 0.21 -2.45
N PRO A 270 15.43 0.57 -1.61
CA PRO A 270 16.42 1.55 -2.01
C PRO A 270 17.11 1.11 -3.30
N THR A 271 17.24 2.02 -4.26
CA THR A 271 17.77 1.71 -5.59
C THR A 271 19.22 1.23 -5.57
N GLN A 272 19.96 1.57 -4.50
CA GLN A 272 21.33 1.12 -4.27
C GLN A 272 21.44 -0.33 -3.76
N TRP A 273 20.32 -0.99 -3.41
CA TRP A 273 20.37 -2.37 -2.95
C TRP A 273 20.73 -3.33 -4.07
N GLU A 274 21.61 -4.27 -3.74
CA GLU A 274 21.88 -5.41 -4.62
C GLU A 274 20.69 -6.37 -4.65
N PRO A 275 20.53 -7.15 -5.73
CA PRO A 275 19.54 -8.21 -5.79
C PRO A 275 19.60 -9.14 -4.57
N MET A 276 18.45 -9.32 -3.92
CA MET A 276 18.31 -10.13 -2.71
C MET A 276 18.10 -11.63 -2.98
N ASN A 277 17.87 -12.04 -4.24
CA ASN A 277 17.79 -13.46 -4.65
C ASN A 277 16.85 -14.37 -3.83
N ARG A 278 15.72 -13.83 -3.31
CA ARG A 278 14.74 -14.47 -2.39
C ARG A 278 15.13 -14.47 -0.90
N GLU A 279 16.29 -13.92 -0.55
CA GLU A 279 16.64 -13.68 0.84
C GLU A 279 15.90 -12.45 1.37
N VAL A 280 15.55 -12.50 2.66
CA VAL A 280 14.91 -11.37 3.37
C VAL A 280 15.92 -10.48 4.06
N PHE A 281 17.16 -10.94 4.17
CA PHE A 281 18.28 -10.29 4.84
C PHE A 281 19.58 -10.59 4.09
N LYS A 282 20.38 -9.56 3.80
CA LYS A 282 21.70 -9.66 3.19
C LYS A 282 22.60 -8.55 3.72
N LYS A 283 23.88 -8.86 3.95
CA LYS A 283 24.93 -7.86 4.11
C LYS A 283 25.76 -7.77 2.85
N VAL A 284 25.99 -6.56 2.39
CA VAL A 284 26.79 -6.28 1.20
C VAL A 284 28.00 -5.46 1.61
N GLU A 285 29.18 -6.04 1.50
CA GLU A 285 30.42 -5.31 1.72
C GLU A 285 30.64 -4.30 0.59
N LEU A 286 30.79 -3.03 0.96
CA LEU A 286 30.96 -1.95 0.00
C LEU A 286 32.41 -1.89 -0.48
N HIS A 287 32.60 -1.79 -1.79
CA HIS A 287 33.93 -1.60 -2.36
C HIS A 287 34.51 -0.24 -1.91
N PRO A 288 35.76 -0.16 -1.41
CA PRO A 288 36.34 1.09 -0.89
C PRO A 288 36.31 2.27 -1.88
N ASN A 289 36.43 2.00 -3.18
CA ASN A 289 36.39 3.03 -4.22
C ASN A 289 34.96 3.44 -4.64
N SER A 290 33.92 2.85 -4.07
CA SER A 290 32.54 3.19 -4.42
C SER A 290 32.14 4.55 -3.83
N PRO A 291 31.34 5.38 -4.53
CA PRO A 291 30.83 6.64 -3.99
C PRO A 291 30.09 6.45 -2.66
N GLU A 292 29.35 5.35 -2.52
CA GLU A 292 28.61 5.01 -1.31
C GLU A 292 29.54 4.77 -0.12
N TYR A 293 30.61 3.98 -0.28
CA TYR A 293 31.62 3.78 0.75
C TYR A 293 32.23 5.12 1.18
N GLN A 294 32.63 5.95 0.20
CA GLN A 294 33.30 7.23 0.47
C GLN A 294 32.42 8.20 1.26
N VAL A 295 31.11 8.23 0.99
CA VAL A 295 30.15 9.05 1.76
C VAL A 295 30.09 8.58 3.22
N VAL A 296 29.94 7.28 3.45
CA VAL A 296 29.83 6.72 4.81
C VAL A 296 31.15 6.91 5.57
N ALA A 297 32.28 6.59 4.94
CA ALA A 297 33.61 6.74 5.51
C ALA A 297 33.93 8.20 5.85
N THR A 298 33.63 9.14 4.95
CA THR A 298 33.84 10.57 5.20
C THR A 298 33.00 11.05 6.38
N GLY A 299 31.73 10.64 6.45
CA GLY A 299 30.86 10.96 7.58
C GLY A 299 31.44 10.48 8.91
N PHE A 300 31.90 9.24 8.97
CA PHE A 300 32.55 8.67 10.14
C PHE A 300 33.81 9.46 10.56
N HIS A 301 34.71 9.71 9.60
CA HIS A 301 35.99 10.40 9.86
C HIS A 301 35.87 11.89 10.20
N LYS A 302 34.69 12.52 10.03
CA LYS A 302 34.47 13.89 10.52
C LYS A 302 34.75 14.02 12.02
N THR A 303 34.48 12.97 12.79
CA THR A 303 34.59 13.02 14.26
C THR A 303 35.28 11.79 14.87
N ALA A 304 35.41 10.69 14.14
CA ALA A 304 36.08 9.48 14.59
C ALA A 304 37.49 9.39 13.97
N ARG A 305 38.50 9.03 14.78
CA ARG A 305 39.91 8.90 14.36
C ARG A 305 40.34 7.44 14.49
N TYR A 306 39.80 6.57 13.64
CA TYR A 306 40.04 5.13 13.64
C TYR A 306 40.28 4.62 12.22
N ASN A 307 40.88 3.45 12.08
CA ASN A 307 41.03 2.81 10.78
C ASN A 307 39.78 1.98 10.45
N ILE A 308 39.12 2.26 9.31
CA ILE A 308 37.98 1.46 8.84
C ILE A 308 38.51 0.20 8.15
N LEU A 309 38.14 -0.97 8.67
CA LEU A 309 38.43 -2.24 8.04
C LEU A 309 37.46 -2.53 6.88
N LYS A 310 36.16 -2.38 7.14
CA LYS A 310 35.10 -2.55 6.13
C LYS A 310 33.83 -1.82 6.50
N ILE A 311 33.01 -1.56 5.47
CA ILE A 311 31.65 -1.02 5.60
C ILE A 311 30.71 -1.99 4.90
N GLU A 312 29.71 -2.47 5.62
CA GLU A 312 28.70 -3.38 5.10
C GLU A 312 27.34 -2.67 5.07
N ARG A 313 26.70 -2.61 3.89
CA ARG A 313 25.30 -2.20 3.78
C ARG A 313 24.40 -3.34 4.26
N VAL A 314 23.48 -3.02 5.15
CA VAL A 314 22.45 -3.95 5.60
C VAL A 314 21.24 -3.83 4.68
N GLN A 315 20.79 -4.96 4.14
CA GLN A 315 19.59 -5.06 3.32
C GLN A 315 18.61 -6.00 4.01
N ASN A 316 17.73 -5.46 4.87
CA ASN A 316 16.70 -6.23 5.57
C ASN A 316 15.31 -5.77 5.11
N LEU A 317 14.59 -6.64 4.40
CA LEU A 317 13.28 -6.32 3.82
C LEU A 317 12.26 -5.94 4.90
N TYR A 318 12.19 -6.69 6.00
CA TYR A 318 11.18 -6.46 7.04
C TYR A 318 11.43 -5.17 7.80
N LEU A 319 12.68 -4.92 8.18
CA LEU A 319 13.07 -3.68 8.84
C LEU A 319 12.85 -2.46 7.94
N TRP A 320 13.19 -2.57 6.64
CA TRP A 320 12.96 -1.48 5.70
C TRP A 320 11.47 -1.17 5.55
N HIS A 321 10.61 -2.19 5.50
CA HIS A 321 9.16 -1.99 5.42
C HIS A 321 8.60 -1.34 6.70
N ALA A 322 9.00 -1.83 7.87
CA ALA A 322 8.57 -1.27 9.15
C ALA A 322 8.99 0.21 9.28
N TYR A 323 10.25 0.50 8.95
CA TYR A 323 10.77 1.86 8.86
C TYR A 323 9.98 2.74 7.87
N SER A 324 9.68 2.22 6.69
CA SER A 324 8.95 2.96 5.65
C SER A 324 7.51 3.30 6.06
N VAL A 325 6.84 2.40 6.78
CA VAL A 325 5.51 2.66 7.38
C VAL A 325 5.63 3.77 8.44
N CYS A 326 6.62 3.67 9.33
CA CYS A 326 6.86 4.65 10.38
C CYS A 326 7.14 6.05 9.79
N ARG A 327 7.97 6.11 8.74
CA ARG A 327 8.29 7.32 7.97
C ARG A 327 7.04 7.97 7.40
N GLN A 328 6.13 7.22 6.79
CA GLN A 328 4.86 7.76 6.28
C GLN A 328 3.96 8.28 7.41
N ARG A 329 3.89 7.57 8.53
CA ARG A 329 3.10 8.00 9.68
C ARG A 329 3.61 9.35 10.21
N ILE A 330 4.92 9.51 10.40
CA ILE A 330 5.53 10.77 10.86
C ILE A 330 5.36 11.87 9.80
N PHE A 331 5.54 11.54 8.52
CA PHE A 331 5.31 12.48 7.42
C PHE A 331 3.86 12.98 7.40
N ALA A 332 2.87 12.10 7.55
CA ALA A 332 1.45 12.47 7.56
C ALA A 332 1.09 13.31 8.79
N LYS A 333 1.71 13.02 9.94
CA LYS A 333 1.51 13.73 11.20
C LYS A 333 2.14 15.13 11.21
N ASN A 334 3.35 15.27 10.66
CA ASN A 334 4.16 16.48 10.82
C ASN A 334 4.36 17.29 9.52
N GLY A 335 4.14 16.68 8.37
CA GLY A 335 4.52 17.23 7.07
C GLY A 335 6.01 17.01 6.73
N PRO A 336 6.41 17.40 5.51
CA PRO A 336 7.76 17.16 4.98
C PRO A 336 8.88 17.88 5.75
N ALA A 337 8.61 19.10 6.24
CA ALA A 337 9.62 19.93 6.91
C ALA A 337 10.08 19.32 8.25
N ASP A 338 9.20 18.58 8.90
CA ASP A 338 9.37 18.04 10.25
C ASP A 338 9.42 16.50 10.26
N LEU A 339 9.85 15.88 9.14
CA LEU A 339 10.11 14.44 9.08
C LEU A 339 11.35 14.04 9.88
N GLY A 340 12.38 14.90 9.87
CA GLY A 340 13.61 14.70 10.63
C GLY A 340 14.38 13.43 10.26
N GLU A 341 14.39 13.01 8.99
CA GLU A 341 15.14 11.82 8.57
C GLU A 341 16.66 12.11 8.56
N MET A 342 17.40 11.53 9.51
CA MET A 342 18.82 11.79 9.74
C MET A 342 19.65 10.51 9.72
N SER A 343 20.87 10.57 9.22
CA SER A 343 21.88 9.52 9.41
C SER A 343 22.62 9.75 10.72
N LEU A 344 22.43 8.87 11.70
CA LEU A 344 23.02 8.97 13.05
C LEU A 344 23.80 7.70 13.41
N TYR A 345 24.58 7.76 14.48
CA TYR A 345 25.53 6.71 14.86
C TYR A 345 25.13 5.96 16.13
N HIS A 346 25.21 4.63 16.10
CA HIS A 346 24.92 3.76 17.22
C HIS A 346 26.08 2.78 17.45
N GLY A 347 26.79 2.93 18.56
CA GLY A 347 27.87 2.02 18.95
C GLY A 347 27.28 0.77 19.61
N THR A 348 27.84 -0.40 19.32
CA THR A 348 27.39 -1.66 19.90
C THR A 348 28.54 -2.66 19.99
N SER A 349 28.36 -3.73 20.76
CA SER A 349 29.28 -4.88 20.78
C SER A 349 29.08 -5.80 19.57
N ALA A 350 30.04 -6.68 19.33
CA ALA A 350 30.00 -7.66 18.24
C ALA A 350 28.82 -8.64 18.38
N GLU A 351 28.53 -9.05 19.60
CA GLU A 351 27.51 -10.05 19.95
C GLU A 351 26.10 -9.50 19.65
N SER A 352 25.87 -8.22 19.94
CA SER A 352 24.58 -7.55 19.73
C SER A 352 24.30 -7.20 18.27
N CYS A 353 25.29 -7.24 17.37
CA CYS A 353 25.07 -6.92 15.95
C CYS A 353 24.04 -7.85 15.29
N SER A 354 24.07 -9.15 15.63
CA SER A 354 23.16 -10.15 15.07
C SER A 354 21.69 -9.86 15.40
N CYS A 355 21.41 -9.36 16.60
CA CYS A 355 20.07 -8.95 17.04
C CYS A 355 19.61 -7.68 16.31
N ILE A 356 20.48 -6.67 16.19
CA ILE A 356 20.11 -5.40 15.55
C ILE A 356 19.83 -5.58 14.06
N GLU A 357 20.63 -6.39 13.36
CA GLU A 357 20.52 -6.54 11.90
C GLU A 357 19.37 -7.46 11.46
N ARG A 358 18.96 -8.41 12.31
CA ARG A 358 17.88 -9.37 12.02
C ARG A 358 16.54 -8.95 12.61
N ASP A 359 16.55 -8.38 13.81
CA ASP A 359 15.33 -8.00 14.52
C ASP A 359 15.11 -6.49 14.45
N ARG A 360 15.66 -5.70 15.39
CA ARG A 360 15.48 -4.24 15.48
C ARG A 360 16.40 -3.62 16.52
N PHE A 361 16.46 -2.29 16.54
CA PHE A 361 16.98 -1.54 17.69
C PHE A 361 16.00 -1.69 18.86
N ASP A 362 16.15 -2.76 19.63
CA ASP A 362 15.21 -3.08 20.70
C ASP A 362 15.51 -2.26 21.97
N ARG A 363 14.53 -1.45 22.35
CA ARG A 363 14.54 -0.67 23.60
C ARG A 363 14.59 -1.52 24.86
N SER A 364 14.33 -2.84 24.80
CA SER A 364 14.46 -3.74 25.96
C SER A 364 15.91 -3.81 26.46
N TYR A 365 16.89 -3.48 25.61
CA TYR A 365 18.29 -3.30 25.97
C TYR A 365 18.62 -1.86 26.43
N ALA A 366 17.66 -0.93 26.38
CA ALA A 366 17.85 0.43 26.87
C ALA A 366 18.05 0.42 28.39
N GLY A 367 19.19 0.91 28.85
CA GLY A 367 19.57 0.91 30.26
C GLY A 367 20.96 0.38 30.54
N ALA A 368 21.57 -0.35 29.61
CA ALA A 368 22.92 -0.88 29.80
C ALA A 368 24.00 0.23 29.86
N HIS A 369 23.85 1.31 29.09
CA HIS A 369 24.93 2.30 28.93
C HIS A 369 24.53 3.79 28.91
N ALA A 370 23.26 4.17 28.75
CA ALA A 370 22.80 5.56 28.90
C ALA A 370 21.27 5.65 29.11
N THR A 371 20.83 6.35 30.16
CA THR A 371 19.41 6.70 30.38
C THR A 371 19.20 8.18 30.66
N ALA A 372 20.21 9.03 30.44
CA ALA A 372 20.20 10.44 30.86
C ALA A 372 19.01 11.26 30.32
N TYR A 373 18.55 10.94 29.11
CA TYR A 373 17.51 11.70 28.41
C TYR A 373 16.26 10.87 28.09
N GLY A 374 16.14 9.69 28.70
CA GLY A 374 14.97 8.80 28.55
C GLY A 374 15.36 7.32 28.42
N LYS A 375 14.36 6.45 28.60
CA LYS A 375 14.50 4.99 28.49
C LYS A 375 14.15 4.51 27.09
N GLY A 376 14.97 4.89 26.12
CA GLY A 376 14.82 4.55 24.71
C GLY A 376 16.15 4.20 24.05
N VAL A 377 16.16 4.12 22.72
CA VAL A 377 17.36 3.83 21.95
C VAL A 377 18.08 5.13 21.60
N TYR A 378 19.38 5.18 21.89
CA TYR A 378 20.23 6.36 21.73
C TYR A 378 20.97 6.36 20.40
N PHE A 379 21.01 7.52 19.75
CA PHE A 379 21.76 7.76 18.53
C PHE A 379 22.56 9.06 18.64
N ALA A 380 23.83 9.01 18.30
CA ALA A 380 24.72 10.16 18.33
C ALA A 380 24.81 10.84 16.97
N VAL A 381 24.92 12.17 16.97
CA VAL A 381 25.24 12.93 15.75
C VAL A 381 26.70 12.73 15.36
N ASN A 382 27.59 12.55 16.34
CA ASN A 382 29.03 12.42 16.13
C ASN A 382 29.47 10.96 16.28
N ALA A 383 30.02 10.37 15.21
CA ALA A 383 30.56 9.01 15.22
C ALA A 383 31.62 8.79 16.30
N GLY A 384 32.49 9.78 16.55
CA GLY A 384 33.54 9.70 17.57
C GLY A 384 33.01 9.42 18.98
N TYR A 385 31.82 9.94 19.31
CA TYR A 385 31.16 9.70 20.60
C TYR A 385 30.73 8.24 20.75
N SER A 386 30.04 7.71 19.74
CA SER A 386 29.60 6.30 19.71
C SER A 386 30.78 5.33 19.65
N ALA A 387 31.81 5.65 18.84
CA ALA A 387 32.98 4.81 18.63
C ALA A 387 33.84 4.65 19.90
N SER A 388 34.03 5.74 20.66
CA SER A 388 34.85 5.72 21.87
C SER A 388 34.12 5.08 23.06
N ASN A 389 32.85 5.45 23.28
CA ASN A 389 32.16 5.11 24.53
C ASN A 389 31.25 3.87 24.45
N PHE A 390 30.77 3.50 23.25
CA PHE A 390 29.69 2.51 23.11
C PHE A 390 30.01 1.37 22.12
N SER A 391 31.19 1.38 21.50
CA SER A 391 31.65 0.31 20.60
C SER A 391 32.81 -0.46 21.23
N PRO A 392 32.59 -1.39 22.18
CA PRO A 392 33.69 -2.17 22.76
C PRO A 392 34.43 -2.98 21.68
N ALA A 393 35.75 -3.14 21.87
CA ALA A 393 36.54 -3.99 20.99
C ALA A 393 36.28 -5.47 21.31
N ASP A 394 36.20 -6.32 20.28
CA ASP A 394 36.12 -7.77 20.47
C ASP A 394 37.49 -8.38 20.78
N THR A 395 37.55 -9.71 20.84
CA THR A 395 38.79 -10.48 21.03
C THR A 395 39.85 -10.26 19.95
N SER A 396 39.47 -9.73 18.78
CA SER A 396 40.37 -9.40 17.67
C SER A 396 40.77 -7.92 17.67
N GLY A 397 40.31 -7.13 18.65
CA GLY A 397 40.55 -5.69 18.72
C GLY A 397 39.64 -4.86 17.83
N LEU A 398 38.64 -5.46 17.17
CA LEU A 398 37.76 -4.78 16.23
C LEU A 398 36.53 -4.21 16.95
N LYS A 399 36.03 -3.08 16.48
CA LYS A 399 34.89 -2.34 17.03
C LYS A 399 33.77 -2.25 16.01
N ARG A 400 32.50 -2.17 16.47
CA ARG A 400 31.30 -2.12 15.61
C ARG A 400 30.49 -0.87 15.87
N LEU A 401 30.05 -0.23 14.80
CA LEU A 401 29.23 0.97 14.86
C LEU A 401 28.29 1.01 13.68
N TYR A 402 27.00 1.16 13.97
CA TYR A 402 25.98 1.35 12.94
C TYR A 402 25.87 2.82 12.54
N VAL A 403 25.68 3.04 11.25
CA VAL A 403 25.08 4.26 10.71
C VAL A 403 23.62 3.92 10.43
N ALA A 404 22.71 4.54 11.17
CA ALA A 404 21.29 4.28 11.09
C ALA A 404 20.56 5.47 10.47
N ARG A 405 19.54 5.19 9.65
CA ARG A 405 18.53 6.20 9.32
C ARG A 405 17.56 6.30 10.48
N VAL A 406 17.40 7.48 11.04
CA VAL A 406 16.55 7.72 12.21
C VAL A 406 15.58 8.84 11.88
N LEU A 407 14.30 8.59 12.13
CA LEU A 407 13.24 9.59 11.97
C LEU A 407 13.14 10.40 13.27
N THR A 408 13.86 11.52 13.37
CA THR A 408 13.87 12.33 14.58
C THR A 408 12.57 13.13 14.77
N GLY A 409 11.86 13.41 13.68
CA GLY A 409 10.60 14.16 13.69
C GLY A 409 10.71 15.48 14.45
N ARG A 410 9.64 15.87 15.15
CA ARG A 410 9.71 16.95 16.14
C ARG A 410 10.26 16.40 17.45
N TYR A 411 11.18 17.13 18.07
CA TYR A 411 11.85 16.70 19.29
C TYR A 411 11.79 17.73 20.41
N THR A 412 11.97 17.24 21.64
CA THR A 412 12.07 18.06 22.85
C THR A 412 13.16 17.54 23.79
N VAL A 413 13.60 18.34 24.76
CA VAL A 413 14.62 17.91 25.73
C VAL A 413 14.10 16.76 26.60
N GLY A 414 14.89 15.69 26.68
CA GLY A 414 14.59 14.51 27.48
C GLY A 414 15.15 14.57 28.90
N ASN A 415 14.66 13.69 29.77
CA ASN A 415 15.25 13.41 31.07
C ASN A 415 15.17 11.92 31.42
N SER A 416 15.88 11.49 32.45
CA SER A 416 16.08 10.07 32.76
C SER A 416 14.85 9.30 33.24
N SER A 417 13.81 10.01 33.67
CA SER A 417 12.55 9.39 34.09
C SER A 417 11.62 9.04 32.92
N MET A 418 11.82 9.65 31.74
CA MET A 418 10.91 9.53 30.61
C MET A 418 10.94 8.13 29.98
N LYS A 419 9.77 7.52 29.84
CA LYS A 419 9.57 6.21 29.16
C LYS A 419 8.91 6.33 27.79
N ALA A 420 8.47 7.53 27.44
CA ALA A 420 7.87 7.92 26.18
C ALA A 420 8.07 9.43 25.99
N THR A 421 7.88 9.91 24.77
CA THR A 421 7.89 11.33 24.45
C THR A 421 6.66 12.03 25.03
N PRO A 422 6.79 13.27 25.55
CA PRO A 422 5.67 14.01 26.10
C PRO A 422 4.74 14.56 25.00
N PRO A 423 3.49 14.92 25.33
CA PRO A 423 2.59 15.67 24.47
C PRO A 423 3.18 17.02 24.01
N ARG A 424 2.84 17.45 22.79
CA ARG A 424 3.25 18.76 22.22
C ARG A 424 2.35 19.92 22.64
N GLY A 425 1.14 19.59 23.09
CA GLY A 425 0.12 20.55 23.46
C GLY A 425 -0.92 19.92 24.38
N SER A 426 -2.16 20.38 24.28
CA SER A 426 -3.26 19.93 25.14
C SER A 426 -3.79 18.53 24.78
N ASP A 427 -3.58 18.06 23.54
CA ASP A 427 -3.96 16.72 23.12
C ASP A 427 -2.92 15.70 23.60
N PRO A 428 -3.27 14.79 24.54
CA PRO A 428 -2.32 13.82 25.08
C PRO A 428 -1.93 12.73 24.07
N THR A 429 -2.62 12.62 22.94
CA THR A 429 -2.30 11.66 21.87
C THR A 429 -1.27 12.23 20.89
N ASP A 430 -1.06 13.55 20.89
CA ASP A 430 -0.10 14.21 20.02
C ASP A 430 1.25 14.44 20.71
N CYS A 431 2.09 13.41 20.77
CA CYS A 431 3.42 13.48 21.38
C CYS A 431 4.52 13.98 20.43
N PHE A 432 5.65 14.43 20.98
CA PHE A 432 6.90 14.56 20.21
C PHE A 432 7.35 13.19 19.65
N ASP A 433 8.20 13.20 18.63
CA ASP A 433 8.63 11.97 17.96
C ASP A 433 9.96 11.44 18.53
N SER A 434 10.83 12.33 19.04
CA SER A 434 12.06 11.93 19.75
C SER A 434 12.42 12.88 20.88
N LEU A 435 13.38 12.48 21.71
CA LEU A 435 13.99 13.33 22.72
C LEU A 435 15.43 13.68 22.37
N VAL A 436 15.91 14.82 22.87
CA VAL A 436 17.28 15.29 22.67
C VAL A 436 17.94 15.70 23.97
N ASN A 437 19.27 15.78 23.96
CA ASN A 437 20.04 16.31 25.09
C ASN A 437 20.03 17.86 25.15
N ASN A 438 19.87 18.52 24.00
CA ASN A 438 19.86 19.98 23.89
C ASN A 438 18.88 20.40 22.79
N GLN A 439 18.00 21.37 23.07
CA GLN A 439 16.94 21.79 22.15
C GLN A 439 17.48 22.52 20.91
N GLN A 440 18.52 23.33 21.07
CA GLN A 440 19.02 24.22 20.02
C GLN A 440 20.06 23.53 19.14
N GLN A 441 20.93 22.74 19.75
CA GLN A 441 21.97 21.99 19.05
C GLN A 441 22.05 20.56 19.61
N PRO A 442 21.15 19.67 19.17
CA PRO A 442 21.15 18.29 19.62
C PRO A 442 22.40 17.56 19.14
N THR A 443 23.06 16.86 20.04
CA THR A 443 24.18 15.95 19.71
C THR A 443 23.81 14.49 19.91
N MET A 444 22.66 14.25 20.55
CA MET A 444 22.09 12.94 20.83
C MET A 444 20.57 12.97 20.62
N PHE A 445 20.04 11.90 20.04
CA PHE A 445 18.61 11.65 19.89
C PHE A 445 18.22 10.35 20.58
N VAL A 446 17.03 10.33 21.19
CA VAL A 446 16.45 9.15 21.83
C VAL A 446 15.09 8.86 21.22
N ILE A 447 14.92 7.66 20.68
CA ILE A 447 13.66 7.19 20.09
C ILE A 447 13.02 6.11 20.97
N PHE A 448 11.69 5.98 20.87
CA PHE A 448 10.89 5.07 21.72
C PHE A 448 10.09 4.03 20.93
N HIS A 449 10.12 4.13 19.60
CA HIS A 449 9.52 3.18 18.68
C HIS A 449 10.62 2.47 17.90
N ASP A 450 10.64 1.15 17.96
CA ASP A 450 11.71 0.33 17.38
C ASP A 450 11.80 0.50 15.85
N ASP A 451 10.66 0.72 15.18
CA ASP A 451 10.57 0.91 13.73
C ASP A 451 10.95 2.34 13.28
N GLN A 452 11.37 3.22 14.20
CA GLN A 452 11.73 4.61 13.89
C GLN A 452 13.19 4.75 13.41
N ALA A 453 13.96 3.66 13.45
CA ALA A 453 15.32 3.60 12.94
C ALA A 453 15.56 2.35 12.06
N TYR A 454 16.37 2.52 11.02
CA TYR A 454 16.85 1.45 10.14
C TYR A 454 18.38 1.38 10.19
N PRO A 455 18.99 0.23 10.57
CA PRO A 455 20.44 0.07 10.59
C PRO A 455 20.94 -0.02 9.15
N GLU A 456 21.38 1.09 8.55
CA GLU A 456 21.68 1.12 7.11
C GLU A 456 23.06 0.57 6.78
N TYR A 457 24.07 0.93 7.59
CA TYR A 457 25.45 0.48 7.41
C TYR A 457 26.04 0.01 8.73
N LEU A 458 26.86 -1.04 8.68
CA LEU A 458 27.72 -1.49 9.76
C LEU A 458 29.17 -1.17 9.41
N ILE A 459 29.82 -0.35 10.25
CA ILE A 459 31.26 -0.05 10.14
C ILE A 459 32.01 -0.95 11.11
N THR A 460 32.99 -1.70 10.59
CA THR A 460 33.98 -2.43 11.40
C THR A 460 35.31 -1.69 11.34
N PHE A 461 35.86 -1.34 12.50
CA PHE A 461 37.04 -0.47 12.61
C PHE A 461 37.93 -0.83 13.81
N SER A 462 39.14 -0.28 13.87
CA SER A 462 40.10 -0.47 14.96
C SER A 462 40.78 0.83 15.36
#